data_AF-A0A101XVZ3-F1
#
_entry.id   AF-A0A101XVZ3-F1
#
_cell.length_a   1.000
_cell.length_b   1.000
_cell.length_c   1.000
_cell.angle_alpha   90.00
_cell.angle_beta   90.00
_cell.angle_gamma   90.00
#
_symmetry.space_group_name_H-M   'P 1'
#
loop_
_entity.id
_entity.type
_entity.pdbx_description
1 polymer ?
#
loop_
_entity_poly.entity_id
_entity_poly.type
_entity_poly.pdbx_seq_one_letter_code
_entity_poly.pdbx_strand_id
1 'polypeptide(L)'
;MQLTLLLVSAAALLAVTGLYSRNAAAGGRRTDDAASAHTQHQAELRDIRELAGSWRHPGAQWLAELVAGLEEQFRYSDPHSRPDLYDTEEMLTRQISLLHDQVALLLTLRDPGSGWEGAAGELADSIAGTLLRRNRELAALK
;
A
#
# COMPACT_ATOMS: atom_id res chain seq x y z
N MET A 1 -33.81 -17.11 3.12
CA MET A 1 -32.36 -17.12 3.44
C MET A 1 -31.71 -18.32 2.75
N GLN A 2 -30.97 -18.09 1.68
CA GLN A 2 -29.98 -18.98 1.04
C GLN A 2 -29.00 -18.01 0.34
N LEU A 3 -27.91 -17.55 0.96
CA LEU A 3 -26.58 -18.17 1.02
C LEU A 3 -26.07 -18.69 -0.34
N THR A 4 -24.89 -18.17 -0.70
CA THR A 4 -23.93 -18.58 -1.75
C THR A 4 -24.16 -18.11 -3.19
N LEU A 5 -23.92 -16.81 -3.44
CA LEU A 5 -23.28 -16.36 -4.67
C LEU A 5 -21.77 -16.24 -4.41
N LEU A 6 -21.15 -17.41 -4.28
CA LEU A 6 -19.71 -17.63 -4.47
C LEU A 6 -19.47 -17.69 -5.98
N LEU A 7 -18.33 -17.17 -6.42
CA LEU A 7 -17.79 -17.20 -7.80
C LEU A 7 -18.19 -16.01 -8.69
N VAL A 8 -17.56 -14.86 -8.44
CA VAL A 8 -17.32 -13.89 -9.52
C VAL A 8 -15.82 -13.59 -9.58
N SER A 9 -15.19 -14.26 -10.55
CA SER A 9 -14.01 -13.80 -11.32
C SER A 9 -12.69 -13.50 -10.58
N ALA A 10 -12.01 -14.54 -10.11
CA ALA A 10 -10.58 -14.48 -9.78
C ALA A 10 -9.67 -14.91 -10.97
N ALA A 11 -10.14 -14.86 -12.22
CA ALA A 11 -9.49 -15.56 -13.34
C ALA A 11 -9.11 -14.69 -14.56
N ALA A 12 -9.15 -13.35 -14.47
CA ALA A 12 -8.69 -12.53 -15.58
C ALA A 12 -8.04 -11.25 -15.07
N LEU A 13 -6.71 -11.26 -14.93
CA LEU A 13 -5.78 -10.16 -15.25
C LEU A 13 -4.34 -10.58 -14.85
N LEU A 14 -3.84 -11.64 -15.48
CA LEU A 14 -2.43 -12.07 -15.44
C LEU A 14 -1.60 -11.38 -16.54
N ALA A 15 -1.87 -10.11 -16.85
CA ALA A 15 -1.25 -9.43 -17.99
C ALA A 15 -0.89 -7.95 -17.74
N VAL A 16 -0.36 -7.63 -16.56
CA VAL A 16 0.44 -6.41 -16.35
C VAL A 16 1.77 -6.80 -15.67
N THR A 17 2.44 -7.79 -16.24
CA THR A 17 3.87 -8.05 -15.96
C THR A 17 4.69 -7.20 -16.92
N GLY A 18 5.27 -6.10 -16.44
CA GLY A 18 6.21 -5.33 -17.25
C GLY A 18 6.97 -4.18 -16.58
N LEU A 19 6.46 -3.56 -15.51
CA LEU A 19 7.09 -2.33 -14.98
C LEU A 19 7.55 -2.36 -13.51
N TYR A 20 7.29 -3.44 -12.75
CA TYR A 20 7.68 -3.53 -11.34
C TYR A 20 8.64 -4.69 -11.00
N SER A 21 9.47 -5.12 -11.96
CA SER A 21 10.52 -6.13 -11.74
C SER A 21 11.86 -5.53 -11.28
N ARG A 22 11.88 -4.39 -10.59
CA ARG A 22 13.15 -3.74 -10.21
C ARG A 22 13.74 -4.13 -8.84
N ASN A 23 13.02 -4.85 -7.98
CA ASN A 23 13.52 -5.15 -6.62
C ASN A 23 13.70 -6.64 -6.27
N ALA A 24 13.61 -7.57 -7.24
CA ALA A 24 13.90 -8.99 -6.97
C ALA A 24 15.40 -9.31 -6.75
N ALA A 25 16.30 -8.31 -6.79
CA ALA A 25 17.75 -8.47 -6.63
C ALA A 25 18.29 -8.04 -5.24
N ALA A 26 17.44 -7.70 -4.26
CA ALA A 26 17.88 -7.21 -2.95
C ALA A 26 18.05 -8.31 -1.88
N GLY A 27 18.45 -9.52 -2.30
CA GLY A 27 18.80 -10.62 -1.39
C GLY A 27 20.14 -10.45 -0.65
N GLY A 28 20.81 -9.30 -0.76
CA GLY A 28 22.11 -9.11 -0.11
C GLY A 28 22.54 -7.65 0.00
N ARG A 29 22.09 -6.96 1.06
CA ARG A 29 22.77 -5.82 1.74
C ARG A 29 21.98 -5.30 2.96
N ARG A 30 21.61 -6.23 3.86
CA ARG A 30 20.69 -6.05 5.01
C ARG A 30 21.17 -5.15 6.17
N THR A 31 21.85 -4.02 5.95
CA THR A 31 22.19 -3.11 7.08
C THR A 31 22.11 -1.61 6.79
N ASP A 32 22.17 -1.18 5.52
CA ASP A 32 22.02 0.24 5.15
C ASP A 32 20.59 0.62 4.73
N ASP A 33 19.67 -0.35 4.69
CA ASP A 33 18.37 -0.26 4.02
C ASP A 33 17.23 0.36 4.85
N ALA A 34 17.46 0.64 6.13
CA ALA A 34 16.40 1.03 7.07
C ALA A 34 15.75 2.39 6.77
N ALA A 35 16.56 3.44 6.61
CA ALA A 35 16.08 4.75 6.18
C ALA A 35 15.65 4.75 4.71
N SER A 36 16.19 3.82 3.91
CA SER A 36 15.81 3.62 2.52
C SER A 36 14.40 3.06 2.39
N ALA A 37 13.99 2.12 3.25
CA ALA A 37 12.65 1.54 3.25
C ALA A 37 11.58 2.59 3.57
N HIS A 38 11.79 3.41 4.60
CA HIS A 38 10.87 4.49 4.95
C HIS A 38 10.72 5.52 3.83
N THR A 39 11.84 5.93 3.23
CA THR A 39 11.84 6.84 2.08
C THR A 39 11.10 6.23 0.89
N GLN A 40 11.28 4.92 0.66
CA GLN A 40 10.58 4.18 -0.39
C GLN A 40 9.06 4.14 -0.14
N HIS A 41 8.61 3.87 1.08
CA HIS A 41 7.18 3.87 1.43
C HIS A 41 6.54 5.24 1.19
N GLN A 42 7.20 6.34 1.59
CA GLN A 42 6.71 7.69 1.32
C GLN A 42 6.64 8.00 -0.17
N ALA A 43 7.67 7.61 -0.94
CA ALA A 43 7.69 7.81 -2.37
C ALA A 43 6.53 7.05 -3.05
N GLU A 44 6.32 5.79 -2.68
CA GLU A 44 5.25 4.95 -3.24
C GLU A 44 3.87 5.48 -2.86
N LEU A 45 3.64 5.91 -1.62
CA LEU A 45 2.38 6.54 -1.22
C LEU A 45 2.11 7.85 -1.97
N ARG A 46 3.14 8.66 -2.22
CA ARG A 46 3.01 9.86 -3.05
C ARG A 46 2.62 9.50 -4.49
N ASP A 47 3.27 8.51 -5.07
CA ASP A 47 2.97 8.04 -6.43
C ASP A 47 1.52 7.52 -6.53
N ILE A 48 1.06 6.74 -5.54
CA ILE A 48 -0.33 6.28 -5.44
C ILE A 48 -1.30 7.46 -5.35
N ARG A 49 -0.98 8.49 -4.55
CA ARG A 49 -1.82 9.69 -4.40
C ARG A 49 -1.95 10.44 -5.72
N GLU A 50 -0.83 10.62 -6.43
CA GLU A 50 -0.82 11.27 -7.74
C GLU A 50 -1.64 10.47 -8.77
N LEU A 51 -1.48 9.14 -8.75
CA LEU A 51 -2.26 8.23 -9.59
C LEU A 51 -3.77 8.36 -9.28
N ALA A 52 -4.16 8.27 -8.01
CA ALA A 52 -5.55 8.45 -7.57
C ALA A 52 -6.13 9.80 -8.01
N GLY A 53 -5.36 10.88 -7.87
CA GLY A 53 -5.78 12.24 -8.28
C GLY A 53 -5.96 12.41 -9.79
N SER A 54 -5.29 11.58 -10.60
CA SER A 54 -5.44 11.58 -12.07
C SER A 54 -6.69 10.83 -12.56
N TRP A 55 -7.36 10.09 -11.66
CA TRP A 55 -8.50 9.26 -12.03
C TRP A 55 -9.72 10.11 -12.39
N ARG A 56 -10.30 9.86 -13.57
CA ARG A 56 -11.50 10.58 -14.05
C ARG A 56 -12.78 9.97 -13.49
N HIS A 57 -12.92 9.99 -12.16
CA HIS A 57 -14.03 9.42 -11.43
C HIS A 57 -14.45 10.34 -10.26
N PRO A 58 -15.74 10.43 -9.88
CA PRO A 58 -16.17 11.26 -8.75
C PRO A 58 -15.49 10.91 -7.42
N GLY A 59 -15.07 9.65 -7.25
CA GLY A 59 -14.37 9.17 -6.07
C GLY A 59 -12.85 9.45 -6.05
N ALA A 60 -12.29 10.05 -7.09
CA ALA A 60 -10.85 10.30 -7.19
C ALA A 60 -10.30 11.17 -6.06
N GLN A 61 -11.04 12.22 -5.70
CA GLN A 61 -10.64 13.11 -4.60
C GLN A 61 -10.60 12.36 -3.26
N TRP A 62 -11.65 11.57 -2.96
CA TRP A 62 -11.70 10.78 -1.73
C TRP A 62 -10.53 9.80 -1.64
N LEU A 63 -10.20 9.11 -2.74
CA LEU A 63 -9.09 8.17 -2.78
C LEU A 63 -7.74 8.87 -2.62
N ALA A 64 -7.54 10.02 -3.26
CA ALA A 64 -6.33 10.82 -3.10
C ALA A 64 -6.17 11.33 -1.67
N GLU A 65 -7.26 11.75 -1.01
CA GLU A 65 -7.26 12.19 0.39
C GLU A 65 -6.97 11.03 1.35
N LEU A 66 -7.52 9.84 1.09
CA LEU A 66 -7.23 8.63 1.87
C LEU A 66 -5.73 8.32 1.85
N VAL A 67 -5.12 8.33 0.66
CA VAL A 67 -3.69 8.05 0.50
C VAL A 67 -2.83 9.18 1.07
N ALA A 68 -3.26 10.44 0.94
CA ALA A 68 -2.59 11.58 1.57
C ALA A 68 -2.57 11.45 3.12
N GLY A 69 -3.65 10.94 3.71
CA GLY A 69 -3.72 10.66 5.14
C GLY A 69 -2.73 9.57 5.59
N LEU A 70 -2.47 8.57 4.75
CA LEU A 70 -1.40 7.58 4.99
C LEU A 70 -0.02 8.22 4.87
N GLU A 71 0.24 8.96 3.78
CA GLU A 71 1.51 9.64 3.57
C GLU A 71 1.88 10.54 4.77
N GLU A 72 0.92 11.28 5.32
CA GLU A 72 1.12 12.13 6.49
C GLU A 72 1.52 11.32 7.73
N GLN A 73 0.90 10.15 7.95
CA GLN A 73 1.26 9.27 9.07
C GLN A 73 2.68 8.74 8.94
N PHE A 74 3.09 8.37 7.72
CA PHE A 74 4.49 7.99 7.48
C PHE A 74 5.42 9.17 7.71
N ARG A 75 5.09 10.38 7.24
CA ARG A 75 5.92 11.58 7.41
C ARG A 75 6.27 11.89 8.86
N TYR A 76 5.34 11.65 9.80
CA TYR A 76 5.57 11.88 11.23
C TYR A 76 6.01 10.62 12.00
N SER A 77 6.23 9.49 11.32
CA SER A 77 6.76 8.28 11.96
C SER A 77 8.28 8.28 11.98
N ASP A 78 8.88 7.47 12.87
CA ASP A 78 10.33 7.41 13.01
C ASP A 78 10.95 6.77 11.74
N PRO A 79 11.90 7.41 11.05
CA PRO A 79 12.45 6.87 9.80
C PRO A 79 13.39 5.67 10.02
N HIS A 80 13.80 5.39 11.27
CA HIS A 80 14.75 4.33 11.55
C HIS A 80 14.04 2.97 11.61
N SER A 81 14.55 2.04 10.83
CA SER A 81 14.24 0.62 10.96
C SER A 81 15.41 -0.13 11.61
N ARG A 82 15.10 -1.23 12.30
CA ARG A 82 16.07 -2.11 12.96
C ARG A 82 15.86 -3.54 12.46
N PRO A 83 16.89 -4.40 12.51
CA PRO A 83 16.75 -5.78 12.07
C PRO A 83 15.59 -6.55 12.73
N ASP A 84 15.28 -6.21 13.99
CA ASP A 84 14.18 -6.81 14.74
C ASP A 84 12.78 -6.45 14.19
N LEU A 85 12.69 -5.48 13.29
CA LEU A 85 11.45 -5.00 12.67
C LEU A 85 11.28 -5.47 11.22
N TYR A 86 12.18 -6.30 10.69
CA TYR A 86 12.17 -6.66 9.27
C TYR A 86 10.85 -7.26 8.79
N ASP A 87 10.24 -8.14 9.57
CA ASP A 87 8.95 -8.75 9.22
C ASP A 87 7.84 -7.70 9.14
N THR A 88 7.86 -6.72 10.05
CA THR A 88 6.89 -5.60 10.06
C THR A 88 7.12 -4.65 8.88
N GLU A 89 8.37 -4.34 8.53
CA GLU A 89 8.70 -3.53 7.34
C GLU A 89 8.35 -4.23 6.03
N GLU A 90 8.56 -5.54 5.95
CA GLU A 90 8.18 -6.32 4.78
C GLU A 90 6.65 -6.34 4.63
N MET A 91 5.91 -6.46 5.73
CA MET A 91 4.46 -6.36 5.72
C MET A 91 4.00 -4.99 5.21
N LEU A 92 4.57 -3.89 5.71
CA LEU A 92 4.27 -2.54 5.22
C LEU A 92 4.51 -2.41 3.72
N THR A 93 5.64 -2.93 3.25
CA THR A 93 5.99 -2.93 1.83
C THR A 93 4.94 -3.66 1.00
N ARG A 94 4.55 -4.87 1.40
CA ARG A 94 3.51 -5.65 0.69
C ARG A 94 2.15 -4.96 0.68
N GLN A 95 1.74 -4.36 1.80
CA GLN A 95 0.45 -3.68 1.89
C GLN A 95 0.40 -2.40 1.03
N ILE A 96 1.49 -1.63 1.01
CA ILE A 96 1.59 -0.43 0.16
C ILE A 96 1.58 -0.81 -1.31
N SER A 97 2.33 -1.84 -1.72
CA SER A 97 2.30 -2.30 -3.11
C SER A 97 0.94 -2.86 -3.52
N LEU A 98 0.23 -3.56 -2.61
CA LEU A 98 -1.15 -3.98 -2.87
C LEU A 98 -2.10 -2.79 -3.05
N LEU A 99 -1.92 -1.72 -2.27
CA LEU A 99 -2.70 -0.50 -2.43
C LEU A 99 -2.43 0.15 -3.79
N HIS A 100 -1.17 0.19 -4.21
CA HIS A 100 -0.81 0.67 -5.54
C HIS A 100 -1.49 -0.14 -6.64
N ASP A 101 -1.36 -1.47 -6.61
CA ASP A 101 -1.97 -2.35 -7.60
C ASP A 101 -3.50 -2.17 -7.67
N GLN A 102 -4.16 -2.02 -6.52
CA GLN A 102 -5.59 -1.78 -6.45
C GLN A 102 -5.97 -0.43 -7.06
N VAL A 103 -5.26 0.66 -6.74
CA VAL A 103 -5.51 1.97 -7.34
C VAL A 103 -5.27 1.93 -8.86
N ALA A 104 -4.17 1.33 -9.31
CA ALA A 104 -3.87 1.16 -10.72
C ALA A 104 -4.99 0.39 -11.44
N LEU A 105 -5.51 -0.68 -10.84
CA LEU A 105 -6.65 -1.43 -11.37
C LEU A 105 -7.90 -0.55 -11.47
N LEU A 106 -8.25 0.22 -10.43
CA LEU A 106 -9.42 1.11 -10.45
C LEU A 106 -9.37 2.12 -11.59
N LEU A 107 -8.18 2.64 -11.91
CA LEU A 107 -8.01 3.57 -13.03
C LEU A 107 -8.27 2.92 -14.40
N THR A 108 -8.08 1.61 -14.52
CA THR A 108 -8.35 0.89 -15.78
C THR A 108 -9.83 0.55 -15.96
N LEU A 109 -10.61 0.54 -14.87
CA LEU A 109 -12.02 0.20 -14.88
C LEU A 109 -12.85 1.42 -15.29
N ARG A 110 -13.73 1.23 -16.27
CA ARG A 110 -14.69 2.26 -16.70
C ARG A 110 -15.80 2.49 -15.66
N ASP A 111 -16.16 1.43 -14.95
CA ASP A 111 -17.09 1.42 -13.83
C ASP A 111 -16.55 0.42 -12.79
N PRO A 112 -15.98 0.89 -11.67
CA PRO A 112 -15.43 0.03 -10.63
C PRO A 112 -16.53 -0.69 -9.83
N GLY A 113 -17.82 -0.38 -10.06
CA GLY A 113 -18.92 -0.91 -9.27
C GLY A 113 -18.94 -0.36 -7.84
N SER A 114 -19.61 -1.06 -6.94
CA SER A 114 -19.65 -0.72 -5.52
C SER A 114 -18.61 -1.50 -4.70
N GLY A 115 -18.14 -0.92 -3.61
CA GLY A 115 -17.30 -1.59 -2.62
C GLY A 115 -15.80 -1.35 -2.77
N TRP A 116 -15.37 -0.68 -3.84
CA TRP A 116 -13.96 -0.28 -3.98
C TRP A 116 -13.54 0.72 -2.91
N GLU A 117 -14.45 1.61 -2.45
CA GLU A 117 -14.18 2.52 -1.34
C GLU A 117 -13.91 1.74 -0.05
N GLY A 118 -14.74 0.74 0.23
CA GLY A 118 -14.59 -0.13 1.41
C GLY A 118 -13.26 -0.87 1.38
N ALA A 119 -12.93 -1.51 0.25
CA ALA A 119 -11.67 -2.24 0.09
C ALA A 119 -10.44 -1.32 0.22
N ALA A 120 -10.47 -0.13 -0.39
CA ALA A 120 -9.39 0.85 -0.27
C ALA A 120 -9.23 1.35 1.18
N GLY A 121 -10.35 1.62 1.86
CA GLY A 121 -10.37 2.01 3.27
C GLY A 121 -9.81 0.95 4.20
N GLU A 122 -10.25 -0.30 4.04
CA GLU A 122 -9.75 -1.44 4.84
C GLU A 122 -8.24 -1.65 4.66
N LEU A 123 -7.74 -1.50 3.44
CA LEU A 123 -6.31 -1.62 3.16
C LEU A 123 -5.52 -0.46 3.77
N ALA A 124 -6.04 0.77 3.69
CA ALA A 124 -5.46 1.93 4.35
C ALA A 124 -5.40 1.75 5.88
N ASP A 125 -6.48 1.29 6.49
CA ASP A 125 -6.53 0.99 7.93
C ASP A 125 -5.54 -0.12 8.30
N SER A 126 -5.38 -1.14 7.45
CA SER A 126 -4.40 -2.21 7.64
C SER A 126 -2.95 -1.69 7.62
N ILE A 127 -2.63 -0.79 6.69
CA ILE A 127 -1.33 -0.11 6.61
C ILE A 127 -1.10 0.73 7.87
N ALA A 128 -2.07 1.58 8.24
CA ALA A 128 -1.98 2.44 9.41
C ALA A 128 -1.80 1.63 10.71
N GLY A 129 -2.53 0.52 10.86
CA GLY A 129 -2.41 -0.39 11.99
C GLY A 129 -1.03 -1.04 12.07
N THR A 130 -0.45 -1.42 10.93
CA THR A 130 0.89 -2.00 10.85
C THR A 130 1.96 -0.96 11.15
N LEU A 131 1.81 0.27 10.66
CA LEU A 131 2.72 1.38 10.97
C LEU A 131 2.70 1.72 12.47
N LEU A 132 1.51 1.74 13.07
CA LEU A 132 1.36 1.96 14.51
C LEU A 132 2.05 0.86 15.33
N ARG A 133 1.89 -0.41 14.91
CA ARG A 133 2.60 -1.54 15.53
C ARG A 133 4.11 -1.34 15.44
N ARG A 134 4.62 -1.07 14.22
CA ARG A 134 6.03 -0.81 13.95
C ARG A 134 6.60 0.28 14.86
N ASN A 135 5.88 1.39 15.03
CA ASN A 135 6.30 2.49 15.91
C ASN A 135 6.35 2.09 17.39
N ARG A 136 5.43 1.26 17.86
CA ARG A 136 5.46 0.71 19.22
C ARG A 136 6.63 -0.25 19.43
N GLU A 137 6.87 -1.13 18.47
CA GLU A 137 7.99 -2.07 18.50
C GLU A 137 9.32 -1.30 18.51
N LEU A 138 9.47 -0.27 17.67
CA LEU A 138 10.65 0.58 17.68
C LEU A 138 10.85 1.31 19.02
N ALA A 139 9.77 1.82 19.61
CA ALA A 139 9.84 2.48 20.92
C ALA A 139 10.27 1.53 22.04
N ALA A 140 9.90 0.25 21.97
CA ALA A 140 10.32 -0.77 22.94
C ALA A 140 11.80 -1.18 22.80
N LEU A 141 12.44 -0.86 21.68
CA LEU A 141 13.86 -1.15 21.41
C LEU A 141 14.79 0.03 21.76
N LYS A 142 14.25 1.18 22.20
CA LYS A 142 15.00 2.36 22.67
C LYS A 142 15.34 2.22 24.15
#